data_AF-A0A2R5E8S7-F1
#
_entry.id   AF-A0A2R5E8S7-F1
#
_cell.length_a   1.000
_cell.length_b   1.000
_cell.length_c   1.000
_cell.angle_alpha   90.00
_cell.angle_beta   90.00
_cell.angle_gamma   90.00
#
_symmetry.space_group_name_H-M   'P 1'
#
loop_
_entity.id
_entity.type
_entity.pdbx_description
1 polymer ?
#
loop_
_entity_poly.entity_id
_entity_poly.type
_entity_poly.pdbx_seq_one_letter_code
_entity_poly.pdbx_strand_id
1 'polypeptide(L)' 'MEYRVLRATSTNSDEALDRLEGAVNACLGVGWEISGGVSLVATGDSLQPCALFIASQAVIRR' A
#
# COMPACT_ATOMS: atom_id res chain seq x y z
N MET A 1 16.64 11.86 -5.38
CA MET A 1 15.21 11.49 -5.37
C MET A 1 15.10 10.22 -4.54
N GLU A 2 14.43 10.30 -3.39
CA GLU A 2 14.27 9.16 -2.47
C GLU A 2 12.89 8.53 -2.70
N TYR A 3 12.83 7.19 -2.72
CA TYR A 3 11.61 6.43 -2.97
C TYR A 3 11.33 5.47 -1.80
N ARG A 4 10.06 5.33 -1.43
CA ARG A 4 9.60 4.36 -0.44
C ARG A 4 8.41 3.60 -0.98
N VAL A 5 8.46 2.26 -0.93
CA VAL A 5 7.31 1.41 -1.24
C VAL A 5 6.54 1.13 0.05
N LEU A 6 5.25 1.47 0.06
CA LEU A 6 4.30 1.14 1.11
C LEU A 6 3.58 -0.15 0.71
N ARG A 7 3.50 -1.12 1.61
CA ARG A 7 2.82 -2.40 1.36
C ARG A 7 1.91 -2.77 2.52
N ALA A 8 0.69 -3.17 2.21
CA ALA A 8 -0.24 -3.79 3.15
C ALA A 8 -0.63 -5.18 2.66
N THR A 9 -0.72 -6.13 3.59
CA THR A 9 -1.15 -7.51 3.34
C THR A 9 -2.24 -7.90 4.33
N SER A 10 -3.37 -8.38 3.82
CA SER A 10 -4.42 -9.00 4.66
C SER A 10 -5.26 -9.99 3.84
N THR A 11 -5.92 -10.92 4.53
CA THR A 11 -7.01 -11.75 3.99
C THR A 11 -8.33 -11.00 3.88
N ASN A 12 -8.45 -9.81 4.50
CA ASN A 12 -9.56 -8.89 4.38
C ASN A 12 -9.13 -7.65 3.58
N SER A 13 -9.86 -7.31 2.52
CA SER A 13 -9.55 -6.19 1.64
C SER A 13 -9.59 -4.84 2.35
N ASP A 14 -10.58 -4.64 3.22
CA ASP A 14 -10.83 -3.36 3.87
C ASP A 14 -9.73 -3.09 4.90
N GLU A 15 -9.31 -4.12 5.63
CA GLU A 15 -8.17 -4.03 6.56
C GLU A 15 -6.85 -3.70 5.84
N ALA A 16 -6.63 -4.28 4.66
CA ALA A 16 -5.44 -3.95 3.87
C ALA A 16 -5.47 -2.50 3.36
N LEU A 17 -6.64 -2.00 2.96
CA LEU A 17 -6.84 -0.62 2.54
C LEU A 17 -6.63 0.36 3.70
N ASP A 18 -7.23 0.12 4.86
CA ASP A 18 -7.08 0.97 6.05
C ASP A 18 -5.62 1.09 6.50
N ARG A 19 -4.88 -0.03 6.49
CA ARG A 19 -3.45 -0.04 6.80
C ARG A 19 -2.64 0.78 5.81
N LEU A 20 -2.97 0.69 4.52
CA LEU A 20 -2.28 1.45 3.50
C LEU A 20 -2.60 2.95 3.59
N GLU A 21 -3.85 3.31 3.83
CA GLU A 21 -4.28 4.68 4.04
C GLU A 21 -3.51 5.32 5.20
N GLY A 22 -3.40 4.63 6.34
CA GLY A 22 -2.60 5.09 7.48
C GLY A 22 -1.12 5.31 7.12
N ALA A 23 -0.52 4.40 6.34
CA ALA A 23 0.87 4.53 5.90
C ALA A 23 1.07 5.71 4.92
N VAL A 24 0.11 5.92 4.02
CA VAL A 24 0.10 7.06 3.08
C VAL A 24 -0.01 8.38 3.84
N ASN A 25 -0.96 8.49 4.77
CA ASN A 25 -1.15 9.69 5.58
C ASN A 25 0.09 10.01 6.42
N ALA A 26 0.77 9.00 6.97
CA ALA A 26 2.04 9.19 7.67
C ALA A 26 3.13 9.75 6.74
N CYS A 27 3.26 9.24 5.52
CA CYS A 27 4.20 9.74 4.51
C CYS A 27 3.90 11.18 4.09
N LEU A 28 2.64 11.52 3.85
CA LEU A 28 2.23 12.90 3.54
C LEU A 28 2.58 13.86 4.69
N GLY A 29 2.38 13.43 5.94
CA GLY A 29 2.70 14.21 7.14
C GLY A 29 4.20 14.53 7.32
N VAL A 30 5.10 13.73 6.75
CA VAL A 30 6.56 13.97 6.76
C VAL A 30 7.08 14.63 5.47
N GLY A 31 6.20 15.11 4.59
CA GLY A 31 6.57 15.86 3.39
C GLY A 31 6.93 14.99 2.18
N TRP A 32 6.54 13.72 2.18
CA TRP A 32 6.62 12.88 0.99
C TRP A 32 5.37 13.10 0.14
N GLU A 33 5.52 13.06 -1.17
CA GLU A 33 4.42 13.01 -2.13
C GLU A 33 4.17 11.55 -2.55
N ILE A 34 2.94 11.20 -2.92
CA ILE A 34 2.65 9.88 -3.48
C ILE A 34 2.88 9.92 -4.98
N SER A 35 3.77 9.06 -5.47
CA SER A 35 4.11 8.92 -6.89
C SER A 35 3.88 7.48 -7.30
N GLY A 36 2.81 7.23 -8.05
CA GLY A 36 2.46 5.91 -8.55
C GLY A 36 1.07 5.44 -8.12
N GLY A 37 0.50 4.52 -8.90
CA GLY A 37 -0.81 3.93 -8.65
C GLY A 37 -0.77 2.82 -7.61
N VAL A 38 -1.95 2.45 -7.14
CA VAL A 38 -2.16 1.29 -6.27
C VAL A 38 -2.14 0.01 -7.13
N SER A 39 -1.27 -0.94 -6.79
CA SER A 39 -1.31 -2.28 -7.38
C SER A 39 -1.94 -3.27 -6.41
N LEU A 40 -2.96 -3.99 -6.90
CA LEU A 40 -3.73 -4.97 -6.15
C LEU A 40 -3.37 -6.37 -6.63
N VAL A 41 -2.80 -7.20 -5.76
CA VAL A 41 -2.53 -8.61 -6.07
C VAL A 41 -3.29 -9.47 -5.08
N ALA A 42 -4.24 -10.25 -5.56
CA ALA A 42 -4.88 -11.30 -4.79
C ALA A 42 -4.15 -12.61 -5.07
N THR A 43 -3.56 -13.24 -4.05
CA THR A 43 -2.98 -14.58 -4.18
C THR A 43 -3.86 -15.59 -3.45
N GLY A 44 -4.39 -16.56 -4.20
CA GLY A 44 -5.12 -17.70 -3.67
C GLY A 44 -5.42 -18.70 -4.79
N ASP A 45 -4.78 -19.87 -4.73
CA ASP A 45 -5.21 -21.03 -5.52
C ASP A 45 -6.32 -21.74 -4.75
N SER A 46 -7.55 -21.63 -5.25
CA SER A 46 -8.74 -22.42 -4.88
C SER A 46 -9.09 -22.53 -3.37
N LEU A 47 -10.28 -22.02 -3.01
CA LEU A 47 -11.00 -22.27 -1.74
C LEU A 47 -10.41 -21.73 -0.41
N GLN A 48 -9.31 -20.97 -0.43
CA GLN A 48 -8.74 -20.32 0.77
C GLN A 48 -8.86 -18.78 0.70
N PRO A 49 -8.88 -18.08 1.87
CA PRO A 49 -9.01 -16.62 1.89
C PRO A 49 -7.89 -15.97 1.08
N CYS A 50 -8.28 -15.21 0.06
CA CYS A 50 -7.36 -14.51 -0.84
C CYS A 50 -6.51 -13.52 -0.04
N ALA A 51 -5.19 -13.71 -0.02
CA ALA A 51 -4.29 -12.70 0.54
C ALA A 51 -4.20 -11.54 -0.46
N LEU A 52 -4.65 -10.36 -0.03
CA LEU A 52 -4.59 -9.12 -0.79
C LEU A 52 -3.30 -8.39 -0.48
N PHE A 53 -2.57 -8.00 -1.52
CA PHE A 53 -1.40 -7.16 -1.42
C PHE A 53 -1.69 -5.83 -2.10
N ILE A 54 -1.49 -4.75 -1.36
CA ILE A 54 -1.63 -3.40 -1.89
C ILE A 54 -0.29 -2.69 -1.77
N ALA A 55 0.23 -2.22 -2.89
CA ALA A 55 1.50 -1.48 -2.94
C ALA A 55 1.30 -0.06 -3.48
N SER A 56 1.95 0.92 -2.83
CA SER A 56 2.03 2.31 -3.26
C SER A 56 3.46 2.82 -3.14
N GLN A 57 3.81 3.88 -3.85
CA GLN A 57 5.14 4.48 -3.79
C GLN A 57 5.06 5.96 -3.37
N ALA A 58 5.92 6.35 -2.44
CA ALA A 58 6.09 7.73 -1.97
C ALA A 58 7.47 8.25 -2.40
N VAL A 59 7.57 9.57 -2.64
CA VAL A 59 8.77 10.27 -3.11
C VAL A 59 9.00 11.58 -2.33
N ILE A 60 10.25 11.86 -1.93
CA ILE A 60 10.63 13.20 -1.44
C ILE A 60 11.07 14.07 -2.62
N ARG A 61 10.42 15.22 -2.79
CA ARG A 61 10.93 16.34 -3.60
C ARG A 61 11.65 17.33 -2.67
N ARG A 62 12.97 17.44 -2.80
CA ARG A 62 13.78 18.48 -2.17
C ARG A 62 13.95 19.64 -3.13
#